data_AF-A0A7C5UUE3-F1
#
_entry.id   AF-A0A7C5UUE3-F1
#
_cell.length_a   1.000
_cell.length_b   1.000
_cell.length_c   1.000
_cell.angle_alpha   90.00
_cell.angle_beta   90.00
_cell.angle_gamma   90.00
#
_symmetry.space_group_name_H-M   'P 1'
#
loop_
_entity.id
_entity.type
_entity.pdbx_description
1 polymer ?
#
loop_
_entity_poly.entity_id
_entity_poly.type
_entity_poly.pdbx_seq_one_letter_code
_entity_poly.pdbx_strand_id
1 'polypeptide(L)' 'MVAKTSDKIDHQKEIVKLEKKLKKARIRLSKYRQSVLMGKEKNFAKVRFLRKEVARILTKIGQIRLLKEKGS' A
#
# COMPACT_ATOMS: atom_id res chain seq x y z
N MET A 1 4.96 22.88 -24.96
CA MET A 1 3.87 22.31 -24.11
C MET A 1 3.93 20.78 -24.15
N VAL A 2 4.75 20.11 -23.32
CA VAL A 2 4.85 18.61 -23.33
C VAL A 2 4.93 17.99 -21.91
N ALA A 3 5.07 18.78 -20.84
CA ALA A 3 5.31 18.25 -19.49
C ALA A 3 4.11 17.47 -18.89
N LYS A 4 2.86 17.82 -19.23
CA LYS A 4 1.66 17.28 -18.54
C LYS A 4 1.41 15.78 -18.73
N THR A 5 1.97 15.15 -19.77
CA THR A 5 1.77 13.72 -20.07
C THR A 5 2.82 12.81 -19.42
N SER A 6 4.05 13.29 -19.23
CA SER A 6 5.13 12.51 -18.59
C SER A 6 4.79 12.19 -17.13
N ASP A 7 4.40 13.21 -16.36
CA ASP A 7 4.09 13.05 -14.94
C ASP A 7 2.89 12.10 -14.71
N LYS A 8 1.90 12.13 -15.62
CA LYS A 8 0.73 11.23 -15.56
C LYS A 8 1.11 9.76 -15.74
N ILE A 9 2.07 9.47 -16.62
CA ILE A 9 2.55 8.10 -16.87
C ILE A 9 3.37 7.60 -15.67
N ASP A 10 4.17 8.47 -15.06
CA ASP A 10 5.00 8.11 -13.90
C ASP A 10 4.18 7.83 -12.64
N HIS A 11 3.16 8.64 -12.37
CA HIS A 11 2.22 8.38 -11.27
C HIS A 11 1.44 7.06 -11.45
N GLN A 12 1.05 6.71 -12.68
CA GLN A 12 0.37 5.44 -12.96
C GLN A 12 1.30 4.25 -12.67
N LYS A 13 2.57 4.31 -13.12
CA LYS A 13 3.58 3.27 -12.85
C LYS A 13 3.86 3.14 -11.35
N GLU A 14 3.90 4.24 -10.63
CA GLU A 14 4.10 4.25 -9.18
C GLU A 14 2.93 3.63 -8.42
N ILE A 15 1.68 3.95 -8.80
CA ILE A 15 0.47 3.32 -8.24
C ILE A 15 0.52 1.80 -8.43
N VAL A 16 0.84 1.32 -9.64
CA VAL A 16 0.94 -0.14 -9.91
C VAL A 16 2.00 -0.81 -9.03
N LYS A 17 3.15 -0.17 -8.82
CA LYS A 17 4.19 -0.67 -7.91
C LYS A 17 3.68 -0.71 -6.46
N LEU A 18 2.96 0.32 -6.00
CA LEU A 18 2.39 0.39 -4.67
C LEU A 18 1.27 -0.64 -4.47
N GLU A 19 0.43 -0.89 -5.46
CA GLU A 19 -0.63 -1.91 -5.43
C GLU A 19 -0.04 -3.32 -5.32
N LYS A 20 1.05 -3.61 -6.04
CA LYS A 20 1.80 -4.87 -5.88
C LYS A 20 2.35 -5.02 -4.46
N LYS A 21 2.91 -3.96 -3.87
CA LYS A 21 3.39 -3.95 -2.48
C LYS A 21 2.23 -4.14 -1.50
N LEU A 22 1.10 -3.48 -1.72
CA LEU A 22 -0.11 -3.60 -0.92
C LEU A 22 -0.63 -5.04 -0.88
N LYS A 23 -0.72 -5.71 -2.05
CA LYS A 23 -1.13 -7.12 -2.14
C LYS A 23 -0.23 -8.02 -1.32
N LYS A 24 1.10 -7.87 -1.44
CA LYS A 24 2.08 -8.63 -0.65
C LYS A 24 1.93 -8.36 0.86
N ALA A 25 1.80 -7.10 1.27
CA ALA A 25 1.62 -6.72 2.67
C ALA A 25 0.32 -7.30 3.27
N ARG A 26 -0.79 -7.27 2.51
CA ARG A 26 -2.07 -7.86 2.92
C ARG A 26 -1.99 -9.38 3.09
N ILE A 27 -1.33 -10.09 2.18
CA ILE A 27 -1.12 -11.54 2.30
C ILE A 27 -0.30 -11.85 3.56
N ARG A 28 0.81 -11.13 3.80
CA ARG A 28 1.62 -11.29 5.02
C ARG A 28 0.80 -11.04 6.28
N LEU A 29 0.02 -9.95 6.30
CA LEU A 29 -0.85 -9.60 7.42
C LEU A 29 -1.88 -10.70 7.69
N SER A 30 -2.49 -11.24 6.63
CA SER A 30 -3.49 -12.32 6.75
C SER A 30 -2.88 -13.58 7.38
N LYS A 31 -1.75 -14.06 6.81
CA LYS A 31 -1.03 -15.23 7.34
C LYS A 31 -0.65 -15.05 8.80
N TYR A 32 -0.07 -13.90 9.15
CA TYR A 32 0.39 -13.65 10.51
C TYR A 32 -0.78 -13.51 11.49
N ARG A 33 -1.87 -12.84 11.07
CA ARG A 33 -3.10 -12.75 11.87
C ARG A 33 -3.69 -14.14 12.13
N GLN A 34 -3.69 -15.02 11.14
CA GLN A 34 -4.13 -16.40 11.31
C GLN A 34 -3.23 -17.17 12.28
N SER A 35 -1.90 -17.07 12.18
CA SER A 35 -0.98 -17.71 13.14
C SER A 35 -1.23 -17.24 14.57
N VAL A 36 -1.49 -15.94 14.77
CA VAL A 36 -1.82 -15.37 16.07
C VAL A 36 -3.15 -15.91 16.61
N LEU A 37 -4.18 -15.98 15.76
CA LEU A 37 -5.49 -16.53 16.15
C LEU A 37 -5.43 -18.01 16.50
N MET A 38 -4.58 -18.78 15.83
CA MET A 38 -4.34 -20.20 16.15
C MET A 38 -3.44 -20.40 17.38
N GLY A 39 -3.00 -19.34 18.06
CA GLY A 39 -2.07 -19.43 19.18
C GLY A 39 -0.65 -19.87 18.82
N LYS A 40 -0.34 -20.02 17.53
CA LYS A 40 0.99 -20.41 17.01
C LYS A 40 2.02 -19.28 17.08
N GLU A 41 1.55 -18.05 17.20
CA GLU A 41 2.36 -16.84 17.22
C GLU A 41 1.89 -15.91 18.34
N LYS A 42 2.78 -15.60 19.28
CA LYS A 42 2.48 -14.73 20.44
C LYS A 42 2.87 -13.27 20.20
N ASN A 43 3.54 -12.97 19.08
CA ASN A 43 3.96 -11.62 18.74
C ASN A 43 2.86 -10.80 18.05
N PHE A 44 2.00 -10.17 18.85
CA PHE A 44 0.96 -9.24 18.36
C PHE A 44 1.53 -7.94 17.77
N ALA A 45 2.75 -7.56 18.13
CA ALA A 45 3.41 -6.35 17.65
C ALA A 45 3.62 -6.41 16.12
N LYS A 46 3.92 -7.59 15.58
CA LYS A 46 4.10 -7.77 14.14
C LYS A 46 2.81 -7.57 13.35
N VAL A 47 1.66 -7.99 13.88
CA VAL A 47 0.33 -7.70 13.27
C VAL A 47 0.11 -6.19 13.23
N ARG A 48 0.41 -5.48 14.31
CA ARG A 48 0.29 -4.01 14.38
C ARG A 48 1.21 -3.33 13.36
N PHE A 49 2.45 -3.80 13.25
CA PHE A 49 3.41 -3.30 12.26
C PHE A 49 2.89 -3.47 10.83
N LEU A 50 2.43 -4.67 10.47
CA LEU A 50 1.91 -4.96 9.13
C LEU A 50 0.64 -4.16 8.80
N ARG A 51 -0.23 -3.90 9.79
CA ARG A 51 -1.38 -2.99 9.63
C ARG A 51 -0.93 -1.56 9.32
N LYS A 52 0.06 -1.05 10.05
CA LYS A 52 0.63 0.28 9.79
C LYS A 52 1.29 0.35 8.39
N GLU A 53 1.98 -0.71 7.97
CA GLU A 53 2.56 -0.80 6.62
C GLU A 53 1.48 -0.72 5.54
N VAL A 54 0.41 -1.51 5.66
CA VAL A 54 -0.74 -1.49 4.74
C VAL A 54 -1.40 -0.10 4.70
N ALA A 55 -1.62 0.53 5.85
CA ALA A 55 -2.21 1.86 5.93
C ALA A 55 -1.35 2.91 5.21
N ARG A 56 -0.02 2.92 5.43
CA ARG A 56 0.90 3.84 4.75
C ARG A 56 0.87 3.69 3.23
N ILE A 57 0.81 2.45 2.73
CA ILE A 57 0.74 2.20 1.28
C ILE A 57 -0.59 2.73 0.71
N LEU A 58 -1.71 2.50 1.40
CA LEU A 58 -3.01 3.06 1.00
C LEU A 58 -3.00 4.59 0.99
N THR A 59 -2.42 5.22 2.01
CA THR A 59 -2.28 6.67 2.07
C THR A 59 -1.48 7.20 0.89
N LYS A 60 -0.34 6.58 0.55
CA LYS A 60 0.47 6.98 -0.62
C LYS A 60 -0.31 6.85 -1.94
N ILE A 61 -1.02 5.74 -2.12
CA ILE A 61 -1.88 5.55 -3.31
C ILE A 61 -2.95 6.65 -3.37
N GLY A 62 -3.60 6.95 -2.24
CA GLY A 62 -4.59 8.02 -2.14
C GLY A 62 -4.03 9.40 -2.45
N GLN A 63 -2.85 9.74 -1.92
CA GLN A 63 -2.16 11.01 -2.21
C GLN A 63 -1.86 11.15 -3.71
N ILE A 64 -1.33 10.12 -4.35
CA ILE A 64 -1.04 10.16 -5.79
C ILE A 64 -2.34 10.30 -6.61
N ARG A 65 -3.43 9.62 -6.21
CA ARG A 65 -4.73 9.76 -6.87
C ARG A 65 -5.33 11.17 -6.69
N LEU A 66 -5.23 11.75 -5.50
CA LEU A 66 -5.69 13.12 -5.23
C LEU A 66 -4.88 14.18 -6.00
N LEU A 67 -3.56 14.00 -6.13
CA LEU A 67 -2.72 14.87 -6.95
C LEU A 67 -3.12 14.83 -8.43
N LYS A 68 -3.56 13.67 -8.94
CA LYS A 68 -4.09 13.53 -10.30
C LYS A 68 -5.41 14.30 -10.50
N GLU A 69 -6.30 14.28 -9.51
CA GLU A 69 -7.60 14.97 -9.57
C GLU A 69 -7.47 16.49 -9.47
N LYS A 70 -6.56 17.01 -8.63
CA LYS A 70 -6.31 18.45 -8.49
C LYS A 70 -5.49 19.08 -9.63
N GLY A 71 -4.84 18.26 -10.46
CA GLY A 71 -4.00 18.70 -11.59
C GLY A 71 -4.69 18.64 -12.96
N SER A 72 -6.01 18.41 -13.02
CA SER A 72 -6.81 18.45 -14.24
C SER A 72 -7.51 19.78 -14.43
#